data_AF-A0A2D4F0N4-F1
#
_entry.id   AF-A0A2D4F0N4-F1
#
_cell.length_a   1.000
_cell.length_b   1.000
_cell.length_c   1.000
_cell.angle_alpha   90.00
_cell.angle_beta   90.00
_cell.angle_gamma   90.00
#
_symmetry.space_group_name_H-M   'P 1'
#
loop_
_entity.id
_entity.type
_entity.pdbx_description
1 polymer ?
#
loop_
_entity_poly.entity_id
_entity_poly.type
_entity_poly.pdbx_seq_one_letter_code
_entity_poly.pdbx_strand_id
1 'polypeptide(L)'
;KEVAIRHGGLHWEAIAQELGTQRTAFQCLQKFQSYNKDFKRSEWSPEEDQMLRQLVQEMRVGNHIPYRKMAYYMEGRDSAQLIYRWTKRVDPNLKRGAWTPKEDALLLKAVAKYGERDWYKIRVEVPGRNDLQCRDRYLHSLHYDIK
;
A
#
# COMPACT_ATOMS: atom_id res chain seq x y z
N LYS A 1 3.26 26.91 -3.93
CA LYS A 1 2.45 26.70 -2.70
C LYS A 1 1.44 27.84 -2.53
N GLU A 2 1.88 29.09 -2.52
CA GLU A 2 1.00 30.27 -2.40
C GLU A 2 -0.05 30.39 -3.50
N VAL A 3 0.32 30.19 -4.77
CA VAL A 3 -0.64 30.22 -5.90
C VAL A 3 -1.76 29.19 -5.71
N ALA A 4 -1.41 27.95 -5.39
CA ALA A 4 -2.38 26.89 -5.15
C ALA A 4 -3.27 27.16 -3.91
N ILE A 5 -2.75 27.80 -2.86
CA ILE A 5 -3.56 28.22 -1.69
C ILE A 5 -4.54 29.33 -2.08
N ARG A 6 -4.14 30.30 -2.92
CA ARG A 6 -5.03 31.36 -3.42
C ARG A 6 -6.19 30.82 -4.27
N HIS A 7 -5.96 29.74 -5.00
CA HIS A 7 -6.99 29.01 -5.76
C HIS A 7 -7.73 27.95 -4.93
N GLY A 8 -7.56 27.94 -3.60
CA GLY A 8 -8.24 26.99 -2.71
C GLY A 8 -7.85 25.52 -2.92
N GLY A 9 -6.72 25.24 -3.59
CA GLY A 9 -6.29 23.89 -3.94
C GLY A 9 -7.09 23.25 -5.09
N LEU A 10 -7.93 24.02 -5.78
CA LEU A 10 -8.79 23.59 -6.87
C LEU A 10 -8.38 24.31 -8.17
N HIS A 11 -8.86 23.83 -9.33
CA HIS A 11 -8.63 24.48 -10.65
C HIS A 11 -7.16 24.50 -11.14
N TRP A 12 -6.57 23.30 -11.28
CA TRP A 12 -5.17 23.13 -11.66
C TRP A 12 -4.82 23.62 -13.06
N GLU A 13 -5.76 23.71 -14.00
CA GLU A 13 -5.52 24.37 -15.30
C GLU A 13 -5.21 25.86 -15.11
N ALA A 14 -6.01 26.57 -14.30
CA ALA A 14 -5.79 27.99 -14.02
C ALA A 14 -4.48 28.19 -13.24
N ILE A 15 -4.20 27.33 -12.27
CA ILE A 15 -2.93 27.35 -11.51
C ILE A 15 -1.73 27.14 -12.45
N ALA A 16 -1.83 26.24 -13.42
CA ALA A 16 -0.77 25.98 -14.40
C ALA A 16 -0.53 27.18 -15.33
N GLN A 17 -1.61 27.82 -15.79
CA GLN A 17 -1.54 29.04 -16.60
C GLN A 17 -0.92 30.20 -15.81
N GLU A 18 -1.35 30.42 -14.57
CA GLU A 18 -0.83 31.50 -13.72
C GLU A 18 0.65 31.30 -13.35
N LEU A 19 1.07 30.05 -13.11
CA LEU A 19 2.45 29.75 -12.76
C LEU A 19 3.41 30.00 -13.94
N GLY A 20 2.95 29.98 -15.20
CA GLY A 20 3.77 30.23 -16.38
C GLY A 20 4.95 29.28 -16.55
N THR A 21 5.01 28.18 -15.79
CA THR A 21 6.20 27.31 -15.70
C THR A 21 6.28 26.22 -16.77
N GLN A 22 5.46 26.31 -17.83
CA GLN A 22 5.21 25.25 -18.82
C GLN A 22 4.77 23.90 -18.22
N ARG A 23 4.42 23.89 -16.93
CA ARG A 23 3.93 22.69 -16.25
C ARG A 23 2.46 22.50 -16.56
N THR A 24 2.07 21.26 -16.84
CA THR A 24 0.64 20.92 -16.96
C THR A 24 -0.06 21.06 -15.61
N ALA A 25 -1.38 21.18 -15.64
CA ALA A 25 -2.24 21.16 -14.44
C ALA A 25 -1.86 20.01 -13.49
N PHE A 26 -1.66 18.82 -14.06
CA PHE A 26 -1.23 17.62 -13.34
C PHE A 26 0.16 17.76 -12.72
N GLN A 27 1.14 18.33 -13.43
CA GLN A 27 2.48 18.56 -12.89
C GLN A 27 2.48 19.60 -11.75
N CYS A 28 1.61 20.61 -11.84
CA CYS A 28 1.42 21.58 -10.77
C CYS A 28 0.79 20.94 -9.52
N LEU A 29 -0.23 20.09 -9.69
CA LEU A 29 -0.83 19.32 -8.61
C LEU A 29 0.20 18.41 -7.95
N GLN A 30 0.93 17.59 -8.72
CA GLN A 30 1.94 16.68 -8.20
C GLN A 30 3.03 17.43 -7.41
N LYS A 31 3.44 18.60 -7.90
CA LYS A 31 4.42 19.45 -7.23
C LYS A 31 3.85 20.07 -5.95
N PHE A 32 2.60 20.52 -5.95
CA PHE A 32 1.93 21.06 -4.76
C PHE A 32 1.74 20.00 -3.67
N GLN A 33 1.28 18.80 -4.05
CA GLN A 33 1.15 17.65 -3.15
C GLN A 33 2.50 17.32 -2.48
N SER A 34 3.62 17.39 -3.20
CA SER A 34 4.97 17.18 -2.63
C SER A 34 5.40 18.22 -1.58
N TYR A 35 4.77 19.40 -1.54
CA TYR A 35 5.07 20.49 -0.59
C TYR A 35 4.17 20.51 0.64
N ASN A 36 3.05 19.78 0.64
CA ASN A 36 2.20 19.65 1.82
C ASN A 36 2.81 18.60 2.75
N LYS A 37 3.43 19.06 3.84
CA LYS A 37 4.00 18.19 4.88
C LYS A 37 2.93 17.53 5.77
N ASP A 38 1.68 17.96 5.65
CA ASP A 38 0.53 17.40 6.38
C ASP A 38 0.11 16.00 5.87
N PHE A 39 0.63 15.56 4.71
CA PHE A 39 0.45 14.23 4.11
C PHE A 39 0.87 13.06 5.03
N LYS A 40 1.61 13.33 6.12
CA LYS A 40 2.24 12.29 6.94
C LYS A 40 1.40 11.78 8.11
N ARG A 41 0.26 12.38 8.43
CA ARG A 41 -0.48 12.04 9.67
C ARG A 41 -1.98 12.03 9.47
N SER A 42 -2.51 10.96 8.87
CA SER A 42 -3.90 10.59 9.09
C SER A 42 -4.05 9.08 9.12
N GLU A 43 -4.81 8.62 10.10
CA GLU A 43 -5.38 7.29 10.15
C GLU A 43 -6.15 7.01 8.84
N TRP A 44 -6.14 5.77 8.36
CA TRP A 44 -6.87 5.41 7.14
C TRP A 44 -8.37 5.41 7.42
N SER A 45 -9.11 6.21 6.66
CA SER A 45 -10.56 6.22 6.75
C SER A 45 -11.18 5.03 6.00
N PRO A 46 -12.41 4.60 6.37
CA PRO A 46 -13.15 3.60 5.60
C PRO A 46 -13.36 3.99 4.13
N GLU A 47 -13.52 5.28 3.84
CA GLU A 47 -13.70 5.81 2.48
C GLU A 47 -12.40 5.69 1.68
N GLU A 48 -11.24 5.94 2.30
CA GLU A 48 -9.94 5.73 1.67
C GLU A 48 -9.69 4.24 1.38
N ASP A 49 -10.10 3.35 2.30
CA ASP A 49 -10.05 1.91 2.07
C ASP A 49 -10.95 1.49 0.90
N GLN A 50 -12.15 2.07 0.80
CA GLN A 50 -13.08 1.82 -0.30
C GLN A 50 -12.49 2.31 -1.63
N MET A 51 -11.96 3.53 -1.66
CA MET A 51 -11.28 4.09 -2.83
C MET A 51 -10.11 3.21 -3.26
N LEU A 52 -9.29 2.75 -2.30
CA LEU A 52 -8.18 1.86 -2.58
C LEU A 52 -8.66 0.52 -3.20
N ARG A 53 -9.74 -0.07 -2.70
CA ARG A 53 -10.36 -1.28 -3.28
C ARG A 53 -10.82 -1.05 -4.71
N GLN A 54 -11.53 0.04 -4.95
CA GLN A 54 -12.02 0.40 -6.27
C GLN A 54 -10.88 0.60 -7.26
N LEU A 55 -9.86 1.39 -6.89
CA LEU A 55 -8.68 1.64 -7.73
C LEU A 55 -7.92 0.34 -8.04
N VAL A 56 -7.78 -0.58 -7.08
CA VAL A 56 -7.17 -1.89 -7.36
C VAL A 56 -8.03 -2.68 -8.34
N GLN A 57 -9.35 -2.70 -8.16
CA GLN A 57 -10.24 -3.43 -9.04
C GLN A 57 -10.20 -2.91 -10.48
N GLU A 58 -10.19 -1.59 -10.67
CA GLU A 58 -10.22 -0.95 -11.99
C GLU A 58 -8.86 -0.96 -12.70
N MET A 59 -7.75 -0.82 -11.95
CA MET A 59 -6.43 -0.61 -12.54
C MET A 59 -5.53 -1.85 -12.52
N ARG A 60 -5.91 -2.92 -11.84
CA ARG A 60 -5.14 -4.17 -11.81
C ARG A 60 -5.13 -4.83 -13.19
N VAL A 61 -3.94 -5.26 -13.62
CA VAL A 61 -3.76 -6.07 -14.84
C VAL A 61 -3.16 -7.41 -14.43
N GLY A 62 -3.99 -8.45 -14.41
CA GLY A 62 -3.62 -9.76 -13.88
C GLY A 62 -3.18 -9.67 -12.42
N ASN A 63 -1.94 -10.05 -12.12
CA ASN A 63 -1.36 -9.96 -10.76
C ASN A 63 -0.72 -8.60 -10.45
N HIS A 64 -0.54 -7.73 -11.45
CA HIS A 64 0.12 -6.44 -11.29
C HIS A 64 -0.86 -5.36 -10.82
N ILE A 65 -0.53 -4.69 -9.71
CA ILE A 65 -1.27 -3.54 -9.19
C ILE A 65 -0.38 -2.29 -9.33
N PRO A 66 -0.76 -1.29 -10.15
CA PRO A 66 0.07 -0.13 -10.43
C PRO A 66 -0.07 0.96 -9.34
N TYR A 67 0.38 0.68 -8.11
CA TYR A 67 0.23 1.58 -6.95
C TYR A 67 0.78 3.00 -7.16
N ARG A 68 1.84 3.15 -7.95
CA ARG A 68 2.40 4.46 -8.31
C ARG A 68 1.41 5.30 -9.11
N LYS A 69 0.63 4.67 -10.00
CA LYS A 69 -0.41 5.33 -10.77
C LYS A 69 -1.64 5.58 -9.92
N MET A 70 -2.00 4.64 -9.05
CA MET A 70 -3.15 4.79 -8.13
C MET A 70 -2.95 5.94 -7.13
N ALA A 71 -1.71 6.17 -6.67
CA ALA A 71 -1.40 7.28 -5.77
C ALA A 71 -1.72 8.67 -6.37
N TYR A 72 -1.82 8.79 -7.71
CA TYR A 72 -2.28 10.02 -8.35
C TYR A 72 -3.77 10.32 -8.10
N TYR A 73 -4.57 9.29 -7.80
CA TYR A 73 -6.01 9.40 -7.54
C TYR A 73 -6.35 9.42 -6.05
N MET A 74 -5.37 9.15 -5.18
CA MET A 74 -5.53 9.22 -3.72
C MET A 74 -4.77 10.42 -3.17
N GLU A 75 -5.45 11.57 -3.13
CA GLU A 75 -4.89 12.78 -2.51
C GLU A 75 -4.45 12.47 -1.07
N GLY A 76 -3.29 13.00 -0.65
CA GLY A 76 -2.78 12.73 0.70
C GLY A 76 -2.00 11.43 0.85
N ARG A 77 -2.00 10.51 -0.14
CA ARG A 77 -1.36 9.19 -0.02
C ARG A 77 -0.29 8.93 -1.07
N ASP A 78 0.82 8.32 -0.64
CA ASP A 78 1.88 7.85 -1.52
C ASP A 78 1.78 6.36 -1.86
N SER A 79 2.51 5.94 -2.90
CA SER A 79 2.46 4.54 -3.35
C SER A 79 2.93 3.53 -2.30
N ALA A 80 3.87 3.90 -1.42
CA ALA A 80 4.34 3.01 -0.36
C ALA A 80 3.26 2.81 0.71
N GLN A 81 2.53 3.87 1.07
CA GLN A 81 1.37 3.82 1.96
C GLN A 81 0.27 2.93 1.37
N LEU A 82 -0.02 3.05 0.07
CA LEU A 82 -1.00 2.20 -0.62
C LEU A 82 -0.57 0.72 -0.60
N ILE A 83 0.69 0.43 -0.94
CA ILE A 83 1.25 -0.93 -0.89
C ILE A 83 1.11 -1.50 0.52
N TYR A 84 1.52 -0.74 1.53
CA TYR A 84 1.44 -1.16 2.92
C TYR A 84 -0.01 -1.43 3.33
N ARG A 85 -0.92 -0.48 3.08
CA ARG A 85 -2.33 -0.61 3.46
C ARG A 85 -2.99 -1.79 2.78
N TRP A 86 -2.78 -1.97 1.48
CA TRP A 86 -3.32 -3.09 0.72
C TRP A 86 -2.84 -4.41 1.30
N THR A 87 -1.52 -4.60 1.36
CA THR A 87 -0.92 -5.88 1.75
C THR A 87 -1.13 -6.27 3.21
N LYS A 88 -1.41 -5.31 4.09
CA LYS A 88 -1.56 -5.54 5.55
C LYS A 88 -3.00 -5.57 6.03
N ARG A 89 -3.91 -4.88 5.35
CA ARG A 89 -5.26 -4.65 5.83
C ARG A 89 -6.31 -4.85 4.75
N VAL A 90 -6.18 -4.20 3.59
CA VAL A 90 -7.33 -4.03 2.69
C VAL A 90 -7.52 -5.18 1.70
N ASP A 91 -6.46 -5.92 1.34
CA ASP A 91 -6.55 -7.04 0.40
C ASP A 91 -7.62 -8.06 0.84
N PRO A 92 -8.67 -8.30 0.03
CA PRO A 92 -9.71 -9.28 0.33
C PRO A 92 -9.20 -10.70 0.49
N ASN A 93 -8.05 -11.04 -0.11
CA ASN A 93 -7.45 -12.37 -0.01
C ASN A 93 -6.72 -12.59 1.32
N LEU A 94 -6.58 -11.55 2.14
CA LEU A 94 -5.89 -11.64 3.42
C LEU A 94 -6.77 -12.36 4.46
N LYS A 95 -6.34 -13.55 4.88
CA LYS A 95 -6.99 -14.35 5.90
C LYS A 95 -6.62 -13.85 7.30
N ARG A 96 -7.64 -13.61 8.13
CA ARG A 96 -7.48 -13.09 9.51
C ARG A 96 -7.85 -14.10 10.60
N GLY A 97 -8.04 -15.38 10.23
CA GLY A 97 -8.46 -16.44 11.14
C GLY A 97 -7.33 -17.40 11.55
N ALA A 98 -7.73 -18.49 12.19
CA ALA A 98 -6.85 -19.57 12.64
C ALA A 98 -5.96 -20.11 11.50
N TRP A 99 -4.76 -20.55 11.85
CA TRP A 99 -3.84 -21.20 10.92
C TRP A 99 -4.25 -22.63 10.67
N THR A 100 -4.17 -23.05 9.41
CA THR A 100 -4.41 -24.44 9.02
C THR A 100 -3.08 -25.22 8.97
N PRO A 101 -3.10 -26.54 9.19
CA PRO A 101 -1.88 -27.36 9.07
C PRO A 101 -1.19 -27.23 7.70
N LYS A 102 -1.97 -27.01 6.64
CA LYS A 102 -1.43 -26.75 5.29
C LYS A 102 -0.66 -25.43 5.22
N GLU A 103 -1.18 -24.37 5.85
CA GLU A 103 -0.48 -23.08 5.91
C GLU A 103 0.79 -23.19 6.75
N ASP A 104 0.77 -23.93 7.86
CA ASP A 104 1.96 -24.17 8.69
C ASP A 104 3.03 -24.95 7.91
N ALA A 105 2.65 -25.98 7.16
CA ALA A 105 3.59 -26.73 6.31
C ALA A 105 4.23 -25.85 5.22
N LEU A 106 3.45 -24.97 4.58
CA LEU A 106 3.97 -24.01 3.61
C LEU A 106 4.92 -23.01 4.26
N LEU A 107 4.55 -22.50 5.45
CA LEU A 107 5.37 -21.56 6.21
C LEU A 107 6.71 -22.18 6.61
N LEU A 108 6.71 -23.39 7.18
CA LEU A 108 7.95 -24.09 7.54
C LEU A 108 8.83 -24.35 6.33
N LYS A 109 8.25 -24.79 5.20
CA LYS A 109 9.00 -24.99 3.96
C LYS A 109 9.63 -23.70 3.44
N ALA A 110 8.88 -22.59 3.49
CA ALA A 110 9.36 -21.29 3.05
C ALA A 110 10.46 -20.74 3.97
N VAL A 111 10.32 -20.90 5.30
CA VAL A 111 11.34 -20.52 6.27
C VAL A 111 12.61 -21.36 6.10
N ALA A 112 12.49 -22.66 5.87
CA ALA A 112 13.65 -23.51 5.57
C ALA A 112 14.38 -23.08 4.28
N LYS A 113 13.64 -22.56 3.28
CA LYS A 113 14.19 -22.10 2.01
C LYS A 113 14.86 -20.73 2.07
N TYR A 114 14.27 -19.77 2.78
CA TYR A 114 14.72 -18.36 2.78
C TYR A 114 15.35 -17.90 4.10
N GLY A 115 15.27 -18.71 5.14
CA GLY A 115 15.65 -18.36 6.51
C GLY A 115 14.72 -17.34 7.15
N GLU A 116 14.96 -17.05 8.42
CA GLU A 116 14.10 -16.19 9.28
C GLU A 116 14.34 -14.68 9.10
N ARG A 117 14.95 -14.29 7.97
CA ARG A 117 15.38 -12.90 7.71
C ARG A 117 14.53 -12.19 6.66
N ASP A 118 13.94 -12.93 5.71
CA ASP A 118 13.21 -12.36 4.58
C ASP A 118 11.74 -12.82 4.55
N TRP A 119 10.96 -12.28 5.50
CA TRP A 119 9.53 -12.56 5.64
C TRP A 119 8.70 -12.08 4.43
N TYR A 120 9.22 -11.12 3.66
CA TYR A 120 8.57 -10.66 2.44
C TYR A 120 8.57 -11.74 1.36
N LYS A 121 9.67 -12.49 1.19
CA LYS A 121 9.68 -13.65 0.29
C LYS A 121 8.86 -14.81 0.83
N ILE A 122 8.90 -15.05 2.14
CA ILE A 122 8.13 -16.13 2.79
C ILE A 122 6.63 -15.96 2.54
N ARG A 123 6.08 -14.75 2.72
CA ARG A 123 4.64 -14.52 2.50
C ARG A 123 4.17 -14.82 1.07
N VAL A 124 5.05 -14.78 0.08
CA VAL A 124 4.70 -15.10 -1.32
C VAL A 124 4.41 -16.60 -1.47
N GLU A 125 5.05 -17.44 -0.66
CA GLU A 125 4.84 -18.90 -0.64
C GLU A 125 3.69 -19.32 0.27
N VAL A 126 3.11 -18.40 1.06
CA VAL A 126 1.99 -18.66 1.99
C VAL A 126 0.78 -17.80 1.59
N PRO A 127 -0.02 -18.25 0.59
CA PRO A 127 -1.11 -17.45 0.05
C PRO A 127 -2.14 -17.03 1.11
N GLY A 128 -2.48 -15.74 1.10
CA GLY A 128 -3.47 -15.16 2.01
C GLY A 128 -2.96 -14.84 3.41
N ARG A 129 -1.67 -15.06 3.70
CA ARG A 129 -1.02 -14.56 4.93
C ARG A 129 -0.04 -13.46 4.58
N ASN A 130 0.04 -12.43 5.42
CA ASN A 130 1.08 -11.42 5.29
C ASN A 130 2.35 -11.81 6.06
N ASP A 131 3.43 -11.09 5.80
CA ASP A 131 4.76 -11.30 6.38
C ASP A 131 4.78 -11.19 7.91
N LEU A 132 3.96 -10.31 8.51
CA LEU A 132 3.86 -10.22 9.98
C LEU A 132 3.16 -11.45 10.55
N GLN A 133 2.06 -11.89 9.94
CA GLN A 133 1.36 -13.11 10.37
C GLN A 133 2.28 -14.34 10.27
N CYS A 134 3.03 -14.45 9.18
CA CYS A 134 3.99 -15.54 8.97
C CYS A 134 5.07 -15.55 10.05
N ARG A 135 5.67 -14.38 10.31
CA ARG A 135 6.67 -14.21 11.36
C ARG A 135 6.13 -14.57 12.73
N ASP A 136 4.98 -14.01 13.11
CA ASP A 136 4.40 -14.22 14.43
C ASP A 136 4.01 -15.69 14.64
N ARG A 137 3.43 -16.33 13.61
CA ARG A 137 3.10 -17.76 13.66
C ARG A 137 4.35 -18.61 13.86
N TYR A 138 5.40 -18.35 13.09
CA TYR A 138 6.63 -19.11 13.19
C TYR A 138 7.27 -18.92 14.57
N LEU A 139 7.51 -17.68 15.00
CA LEU A 139 8.23 -17.39 16.24
C LEU A 139 7.49 -17.84 17.50
N HIS A 140 6.14 -17.73 17.53
CA HIS A 140 5.37 -18.01 18.74
C HIS A 140 4.71 -19.39 18.77
N SER A 141 4.56 -20.08 17.63
CA SER A 141 3.82 -21.35 17.58
C SER A 141 4.54 -22.50 16.91
N LEU A 142 5.52 -22.26 16.04
CA LEU A 142 6.17 -23.35 15.28
C LEU A 142 7.66 -23.53 15.59
N HIS A 143 8.37 -22.45 15.95
CA HIS A 143 9.78 -22.50 16.28
C HIS A 143 10.05 -23.19 17.64
N TYR A 144 9.10 -23.11 18.57
CA TYR A 144 9.21 -23.75 19.89
C TYR A 144 8.93 -25.26 19.87
N ASP A 145 8.28 -25.77 18.82
CA ASP A 145 8.02 -27.22 18.66
C ASP A 145 9.21 -27.98 18.04
N ILE A 146 10.34 -27.29 17.78
CA ILE A 146 11.58 -27.86 17.23
C ILE A 146 12.66 -28.01 18.33
N LYS A 147 12.27 -28.33 19.57
CA LYS A 147 13.19 -28.68 20.65
C LYS A 147 13.02 -30.11 21.13
#